data_AF-A0AA35RCV3-F1
#
_entry.id   AF-A0AA35RCV3-F1
#
_cell.length_a   1.000
_cell.length_b   1.000
_cell.length_c   1.000
_cell.angle_alpha   90.00
_cell.angle_beta   90.00
_cell.angle_gamma   90.00
#
_symmetry.space_group_name_H-M   'P 1'
#
loop_
_entity.id
_entity.type
_entity.pdbx_description
1 polymer ?
#
loop_
_entity_poly.entity_id
_entity_poly.type
_entity_poly.pdbx_seq_one_letter_code
_entity_poly.pdbx_strand_id
1 'polypeptide(L)' 'MDDLGEPGAGVRAQAVDYNGNLLQDFAISETENAIHVLSAPSPGATSSLTISRYIVDMAVGAFGLEE' A
#
# COMPACT_ATOMS: atom_id res chain seq x y z
N MET A 1 18.00 9.22 -29.68
CA MET A 1 16.61 9.64 -29.35
C MET A 1 15.63 8.66 -29.94
N ASP A 2 15.95 8.05 -31.09
CA ASP A 2 15.16 6.99 -31.72
C ASP A 2 15.15 5.64 -30.95
N ASP A 3 16.04 5.46 -29.96
CA ASP A 3 16.13 4.25 -29.12
C ASP A 3 15.25 4.28 -27.86
N LEU A 4 14.57 5.39 -27.57
CA LEU A 4 13.68 5.52 -26.41
C LEU A 4 12.23 5.48 -26.88
N GLY A 5 11.43 4.60 -26.27
CA GLY A 5 9.99 4.55 -26.48
C GLY A 5 9.27 5.75 -25.85
N GLU A 6 7.94 5.76 -25.97
CA GLU A 6 7.12 6.85 -25.40
C GLU A 6 7.30 6.95 -23.87
N PRO A 7 7.57 8.14 -23.33
CA PRO A 7 7.73 8.32 -21.90
C PRO A 7 6.38 8.17 -21.18
N GLY A 8 6.34 7.31 -20.16
CA GLY A 8 5.23 7.24 -19.21
C GLY A 8 5.50 8.06 -17.95
N ALA A 9 4.45 8.52 -17.28
CA ALA A 9 4.51 9.14 -15.95
C ALA A 9 3.64 8.36 -14.96
N GLY A 10 4.03 8.34 -13.69
CA GLY A 10 3.29 7.67 -12.62
C GLY A 10 3.61 8.25 -11.25
N VAL A 11 2.62 8.20 -10.34
CA VAL A 11 2.76 8.65 -8.95
C VAL A 11 2.72 7.42 -8.03
N ARG A 12 3.58 7.38 -7.02
CA ARG A 12 3.59 6.33 -6.00
C ARG A 12 2.80 6.79 -4.77
N ALA A 13 1.99 5.89 -4.22
CA ALA A 13 1.41 6.06 -2.90
C ALA A 13 2.51 5.83 -1.85
N GLN A 14 3.27 6.88 -1.54
CA GLN A 14 4.41 6.83 -0.64
C GLN A 14 4.24 7.85 0.47
N ALA A 15 4.15 7.37 1.71
CA ALA A 15 3.98 8.22 2.88
C ALA A 15 5.31 8.83 3.34
N VAL A 16 5.20 9.93 4.09
CA VAL A 16 6.30 10.63 4.75
C VAL A 16 6.04 10.67 6.25
N ASP A 17 7.02 10.32 7.06
CA ASP A 17 6.91 10.37 8.52
C ASP A 17 7.05 11.81 9.07
N TYR A 18 6.83 11.98 10.38
CA TYR A 18 6.92 13.29 11.03
C TYR A 18 8.32 13.93 11.00
N ASN A 19 9.37 13.15 10.71
CA ASN A 19 10.73 13.63 10.57
C ASN A 19 11.08 13.94 9.10
N GLY A 20 10.14 13.76 8.18
CA GLY A 20 10.36 13.97 6.75
C GLY A 20 10.94 12.76 6.00
N ASN A 21 11.04 11.58 6.64
CA ASN A 21 11.56 10.39 5.97
C ASN A 21 10.48 9.72 5.13
N LEU A 22 10.85 9.27 3.94
CA LEU A 22 9.99 8.45 3.10
C LEU A 22 9.88 7.04 3.67
N LEU A 23 8.65 6.58 3.87
CA LEU A 23 8.40 5.20 4.24
C LEU A 23 8.80 4.29 3.08
N GLN A 24 9.55 3.25 3.39
CA GLN A 24 10.10 2.30 2.41
C GLN A 24 9.27 1.02 2.27
N ASP A 25 8.27 0.84 3.14
CA ASP A 25 7.41 -0.34 3.16
C ASP A 25 5.92 0.07 3.23
N PHE A 26 5.04 -0.93 3.23
CA PHE A 26 3.63 -0.77 3.48
C PHE A 26 3.38 -0.15 4.85
N ALA A 27 2.49 0.83 4.90
CA ALA A 27 2.01 1.41 6.13
C ALA A 27 0.50 1.24 6.17
N ILE A 28 0.01 0.48 7.15
CA ILE A 28 -1.41 0.16 7.28
C ILE A 28 -1.86 0.61 8.67
N SER A 29 -3.02 1.25 8.75
CA SER A 29 -3.62 1.70 10.01
C SER A 29 -5.09 1.33 10.06
N GLU A 30 -5.52 0.83 11.22
CA GLU A 30 -6.90 0.47 11.48
C GLU A 30 -7.60 1.58 12.29
N THR A 31 -8.88 1.76 12.02
CA THR A 31 -9.83 2.54 12.81
C THR A 31 -11.12 1.72 12.96
N GLU A 32 -12.04 2.17 13.81
CA GLU A 32 -13.30 1.46 14.10
C GLU A 32 -14.05 0.98 12.84
N ASN A 33 -14.03 1.76 11.75
CA ASN A 33 -14.82 1.48 10.55
C ASN A 33 -13.99 1.46 9.25
N ALA A 34 -12.66 1.45 9.34
CA ALA A 34 -11.81 1.48 8.15
C ALA A 34 -10.41 0.93 8.40
N ILE A 35 -9.87 0.27 7.37
CA ILE A 35 -8.46 -0.09 7.26
C ILE A 35 -7.84 0.78 6.16
N HIS A 36 -6.84 1.58 6.52
CA HIS A 36 -6.15 2.51 5.64
C HIS A 36 -4.81 1.93 5.17
N VAL A 37 -4.60 1.83 3.86
CA VAL A 37 -3.27 1.59 3.28
C VAL A 37 -2.64 2.94 2.94
N LEU A 38 -1.79 3.43 3.83
CA LEU A 38 -1.20 4.78 3.79
C LEU A 38 0.05 4.85 2.89
N SER A 39 0.81 3.76 2.83
CA SER A 39 2.01 3.63 2.00
C SER A 39 1.97 2.27 1.32
N ALA A 40 2.28 2.24 0.02
CA ALA A 40 2.42 1.02 -0.78
C ALA A 40 3.55 1.23 -1.82
N PRO A 41 4.80 1.42 -1.37
CA PRO A 41 5.93 1.66 -2.26
C PRO A 41 6.31 0.38 -3.02
N SER A 42 7.27 0.49 -3.93
CA SER A 42 7.68 -0.65 -4.75
C SER A 42 8.28 -1.78 -3.89
N PRO A 43 7.91 -3.05 -4.16
CA PRO A 43 7.12 -3.50 -5.30
C PRO A 43 5.67 -3.79 -4.92
N GLY A 44 4.87 -2.74 -4.69
CA GLY A 44 3.46 -2.88 -4.29
C GLY A 44 2.64 -3.78 -5.22
N ALA A 45 2.89 -3.72 -6.54
CA ALA A 45 2.21 -4.60 -7.50
C ALA A 45 2.59 -6.08 -7.31
N THR A 46 3.87 -6.41 -7.13
CA THR A 46 4.31 -7.81 -7.03
C THR A 46 3.97 -8.42 -5.66
N SER A 47 3.93 -7.61 -4.61
CA SER A 47 3.57 -8.05 -3.25
C SER A 47 2.08 -7.94 -2.95
N SER A 48 1.27 -7.49 -3.92
CA SER A 48 -0.16 -7.17 -3.72
C SER A 48 -0.95 -8.35 -3.14
N LEU A 49 -0.76 -9.58 -3.65
CA LEU A 49 -1.51 -10.74 -3.15
C LEU A 49 -1.18 -11.10 -1.69
N THR A 50 0.10 -11.01 -1.31
CA THR A 50 0.53 -11.27 0.07
C THR A 50 -0.04 -10.20 1.01
N ILE A 51 0.05 -8.93 0.62
CA ILE A 51 -0.48 -7.83 1.42
C ILE A 51 -2.01 -7.87 1.50
N SER A 52 -2.70 -8.24 0.44
CA SER A 52 -4.17 -8.39 0.46
C SER A 52 -4.63 -9.44 1.45
N ARG A 53 -3.92 -10.57 1.59
CA ARG A 53 -4.26 -11.59 2.62
C ARG A 53 -4.14 -11.01 4.02
N TYR A 54 -3.04 -10.30 4.29
CA TYR A 54 -2.86 -9.62 5.56
C TYR A 54 -3.98 -8.62 5.87
N ILE A 55 -4.40 -7.83 4.87
CA ILE A 55 -5.52 -6.87 5.02
C ILE A 55 -6.86 -7.58 5.25
N VAL A 56 -7.12 -8.72 4.58
CA VAL A 56 -8.33 -9.51 4.79
C VAL A 56 -8.37 -10.09 6.21
N ASP A 57 -7.26 -10.65 6.68
CA ASP A 57 -7.16 -11.19 8.05
C ASP A 57 -7.45 -10.09 9.09
N MET A 58 -6.92 -8.87 8.86
CA MET A 58 -7.27 -7.70 9.68
C MET A 58 -8.76 -7.37 9.62
N ALA A 59 -9.37 -7.36 8.43
CA ALA A 59 -10.78 -7.02 8.25
C ALA A 59 -11.72 -8.03 8.92
N VAL A 60 -11.41 -9.32 8.86
CA VAL A 60 -12.16 -10.37 9.56
C VAL A 60 -12.21 -10.10 11.06
N GLY A 61 -11.04 -9.79 11.66
CA GLY A 61 -10.95 -9.46 13.08
C GLY A 61 -11.61 -8.14 13.46
N ALA A 62 -11.34 -7.07 12.70
CA ALA A 62 -11.78 -5.71 12.99
C ALA A 62 -13.29 -5.52 12.79
N PHE A 63 -13.88 -6.18 11.80
CA PHE A 63 -15.28 -5.96 11.40
C PHE A 63 -16.20 -7.16 11.69
N GLY A 64 -15.69 -8.22 12.31
CA GLY A 64 -16.49 -9.39 12.68
C GLY A 64 -17.09 -10.11 11.47
N LEU A 65 -16.32 -10.22 10.38
CA LEU A 65 -16.76 -10.87 9.15
C LEU A 65 -16.64 -12.40 9.29
N GLU A 66 -17.56 -13.14 8.67
CA GLU A 66 -17.45 -14.59 8.52
C GLU A 66 -16.65 -14.91 7.23
N GLU A 67 -15.82 -15.96 7.25
CA GLU A 67 -15.06 -16.42 6.06
C GLU A 67 -15.96 -17.01 4.97
#